data_AF-A0A9R0Y5F7-F1
#
_entry.id   AF-A0A9R0Y5F7-F1
#
_cell.length_a   1.000
_cell.length_b   1.000
_cell.length_c   1.000
_cell.angle_alpha   90.00
_cell.angle_beta   90.00
_cell.angle_gamma   90.00
#
_symmetry.space_group_name_H-M   'P 1'
#
loop_
_entity.id
_entity.type
_entity.pdbx_description
1 polymer ?
#
loop_
_entity_poly.entity_id
_entity_poly.type
_entity_poly.pdbx_seq_one_letter_code
_entity_poly.pdbx_strand_id
1 'polypeptide(L)'
;MHAGSRSSRVVCALSKAQLQDGYVSYPWEKKMKEVLPVPSASSFLSLLVLPTALDRANSRYNSVDDTLARANAWFLASQAAGVPIAFLNVQTEALLTKISGDMASATVNSGSLADLPNLANASLYGFEDYHGVDIGVVKAVRLWFTAAAGEMPVEITLEEGDTKLGFAISRTEEGFLYISSVMEDDSDRPTPSTRSGLRDLYREAKRASKLLVISRVSCRKVLPWMVSTSGAIRCFDTVSLSQKLSLHRHALRPILLHVLMWDFGTDAPNRPQGAPCPTPQPSPAFAELLRQNSFSWVDNQPAQADGEPGMVQGRDTAGDASFRFHNFSLPNNWV
;
A
#
# COMPACT_ATOMS: atom_id res chain seq x y z
N MET A 1 -67.06 -15.11 18.80
CA MET A 1 -65.78 -15.39 19.48
C MET A 1 -64.95 -16.29 18.58
N HIS A 2 -63.89 -15.78 17.93
CA HIS A 2 -62.90 -16.64 17.27
C HIS A 2 -61.54 -16.41 17.93
N ALA A 3 -61.10 -17.43 18.66
CA ALA A 3 -59.77 -17.51 19.21
C ALA A 3 -58.77 -17.63 18.05
N GLY A 4 -58.17 -16.50 17.63
CA GLY A 4 -56.98 -16.55 16.79
C GLY A 4 -55.90 -17.32 17.54
N SER A 5 -55.57 -18.51 17.05
CA SER A 5 -54.57 -19.41 17.63
C SER A 5 -53.31 -18.63 18.00
N ARG A 6 -52.74 -18.86 19.19
CA ARG A 6 -51.50 -18.21 19.67
C ARG A 6 -50.42 -18.13 18.59
N SER A 7 -50.38 -19.13 17.70
CA SER A 7 -49.50 -19.18 16.53
C SER A 7 -49.67 -17.99 15.57
N SER A 8 -50.90 -17.56 15.23
CA SER A 8 -51.10 -16.46 14.27
C SER A 8 -50.69 -15.09 14.83
N ARG A 9 -50.81 -14.90 16.14
CA ARG A 9 -50.37 -13.67 16.82
C ARG A 9 -48.85 -13.57 16.90
N VAL A 10 -48.18 -14.68 17.16
CA VAL A 10 -46.70 -14.74 17.17
C VAL A 10 -46.16 -14.54 15.76
N VAL A 11 -46.76 -15.13 14.72
CA VAL A 11 -46.38 -14.91 13.32
C VAL A 11 -46.57 -13.44 12.92
N CYS A 12 -47.66 -12.80 13.33
CA CYS A 12 -47.91 -11.37 13.07
C CYS A 12 -46.96 -10.44 13.85
N ALA A 13 -46.56 -10.80 15.07
CA ALA A 13 -45.56 -10.06 15.83
C ALA A 13 -44.16 -10.22 15.23
N LEU A 14 -43.82 -11.43 14.77
CA LEU A 14 -42.56 -11.69 14.08
C LEU A 14 -42.47 -10.93 12.74
N SER A 15 -43.55 -10.88 11.96
CA SER A 15 -43.57 -10.12 10.70
C SER A 15 -43.44 -8.60 10.89
N LYS A 16 -43.69 -8.11 12.11
CA LYS A 16 -43.58 -6.69 12.48
C LYS A 16 -42.33 -6.38 13.31
N ALA A 17 -41.64 -7.41 13.82
CA ALA A 17 -40.45 -7.25 14.61
C ALA A 17 -39.30 -6.81 13.71
N GLN A 18 -38.81 -5.60 13.91
CA GLN A 18 -37.62 -5.11 13.24
C GLN A 18 -36.44 -5.19 14.19
N LEU A 19 -35.36 -5.80 13.71
CA LEU A 19 -34.07 -5.72 14.37
C LEU A 19 -33.62 -4.27 14.36
N GLN A 20 -33.26 -3.76 15.53
CA GLN A 20 -32.68 -2.43 15.65
C GLN A 20 -31.19 -2.50 15.35
N ASP A 21 -30.63 -1.40 14.84
CA ASP A 21 -29.20 -1.26 14.73
C ASP A 21 -28.57 -1.06 16.12
N GLY A 22 -27.29 -1.43 16.23
CA GLY A 22 -26.53 -1.30 17.46
C GLY A 22 -25.15 -0.78 17.16
N TYR A 23 -24.65 0.11 18.01
CA TYR A 23 -23.31 0.66 17.91
C TYR A 23 -22.42 0.11 19.03
N VAL A 24 -21.25 -0.39 18.68
CA VAL A 24 -20.26 -0.90 19.64
C VAL A 24 -18.95 -0.14 19.45
N SER A 25 -18.47 0.48 20.52
CA SER A 25 -17.14 1.10 20.51
C SER A 25 -16.07 0.01 20.38
N TYR A 26 -15.16 0.18 19.42
CA TYR A 26 -14.06 -0.75 19.18
C TYR A 26 -12.71 -0.01 19.20
N PRO A 27 -11.73 -0.43 20.02
CA PRO A 27 -10.48 0.29 20.20
C PRO A 27 -9.47 -0.05 19.08
N TRP A 28 -9.73 0.46 17.87
CA TRP A 28 -8.96 0.17 16.65
C TRP A 28 -7.45 0.35 16.83
N GLU A 29 -7.01 1.47 17.41
CA GLU A 29 -5.58 1.81 17.57
C GLU A 29 -4.87 0.84 18.50
N LYS A 30 -5.53 0.45 19.59
CA LYS A 30 -5.00 -0.55 20.53
C LYS A 30 -4.84 -1.89 19.84
N LYS A 31 -5.86 -2.31 19.08
CA LYS A 31 -5.83 -3.59 18.33
C LYS A 31 -4.77 -3.61 17.24
N MET A 32 -4.58 -2.51 16.51
CA MET A 32 -3.51 -2.41 15.50
C MET A 32 -2.10 -2.48 16.10
N LYS A 33 -1.91 -2.04 17.35
CA LYS A 33 -0.62 -2.12 18.05
C LYS A 33 -0.35 -3.50 18.65
N GLU A 34 -1.39 -4.15 19.19
CA GLU A 34 -1.25 -5.38 19.97
C GLU A 34 -1.39 -6.67 19.13
N VAL A 35 -2.15 -6.62 18.02
CA VAL A 35 -2.53 -7.83 17.26
C VAL A 35 -1.72 -8.00 15.98
N LEU A 36 -1.26 -6.91 15.37
CA LEU A 36 -0.53 -7.00 14.11
C LEU A 36 0.91 -7.49 14.33
N PRO A 37 1.42 -8.42 13.49
CA PRO A 37 2.80 -8.89 13.58
C PRO A 37 3.84 -7.76 13.47
N VAL A 38 3.53 -6.77 12.64
CA VAL A 38 4.28 -5.52 12.57
C VAL A 38 3.39 -4.41 13.14
N PRO A 39 3.77 -3.77 14.26
CA PRO A 39 2.93 -2.79 14.92
C PRO A 39 2.48 -1.68 13.98
N SER A 40 1.16 -1.42 13.96
CA SER A 40 0.53 -0.38 13.12
C SER A 40 0.75 -0.55 11.61
N ALA A 41 1.07 -1.75 11.15
CA ALA A 41 1.35 -2.02 9.74
C ALA A 41 0.57 -3.22 9.21
N SER A 42 -0.13 -2.98 8.10
CA SER A 42 -0.87 -4.01 7.39
C SER A 42 0.06 -4.98 6.64
N SER A 43 -0.27 -6.28 6.71
CA SER A 43 0.31 -7.38 5.91
C SER A 43 -0.28 -7.46 4.49
N PHE A 44 -1.30 -6.66 4.18
CA PHE A 44 -1.81 -6.48 2.83
C PHE A 44 -0.85 -5.58 2.05
N LEU A 45 -0.28 -6.15 1.00
CA LEU A 45 0.67 -5.52 0.08
C LEU A 45 -0.03 -5.35 -1.26
N SER A 46 0.41 -4.38 -2.05
CA SER A 46 -0.24 -4.14 -3.34
C SER A 46 0.70 -3.52 -4.38
N LEU A 47 0.47 -3.86 -5.63
CA LEU A 47 1.07 -3.25 -6.81
C LEU A 47 -0.04 -2.68 -7.70
N LEU A 48 0.09 -1.40 -8.10
CA LEU A 48 -0.79 -0.79 -9.09
C LEU A 48 -0.22 -0.95 -10.50
N VAL A 49 -0.94 -1.59 -11.41
CA VAL A 49 -0.52 -1.77 -12.80
C VAL A 49 -1.35 -0.85 -13.69
N LEU A 50 -0.69 0.14 -14.29
CA LEU A 50 -1.33 1.01 -15.27
C LEU A 50 -1.39 0.32 -16.63
N PRO A 51 -2.46 0.54 -17.42
CA PRO A 51 -2.59 -0.06 -18.73
C PRO A 51 -1.49 0.44 -19.68
N THR A 52 -1.05 -0.42 -20.60
CA THR A 52 0.04 -0.11 -21.52
C THR A 52 -0.41 0.97 -22.50
N ALA A 53 0.35 2.05 -22.63
CA ALA A 53 0.08 3.06 -23.65
C ALA A 53 0.52 2.57 -25.03
N LEU A 54 -0.36 2.68 -26.03
CA LEU A 54 -0.11 2.31 -27.42
C LEU A 54 0.55 3.44 -28.22
N ASP A 55 0.52 4.65 -27.69
CA ASP A 55 1.02 5.85 -28.33
C ASP A 55 1.75 6.76 -27.33
N ARG A 56 2.65 7.61 -27.84
CA ARG A 56 3.40 8.55 -27.00
C ARG A 56 2.53 9.62 -26.35
N ALA A 57 1.35 9.90 -26.91
CA ALA A 57 0.41 10.84 -26.36
C ALA A 57 -0.45 10.25 -25.23
N ASN A 58 -0.28 8.95 -24.89
CA ASN A 58 -1.09 8.24 -23.89
C ASN A 58 -2.60 8.40 -24.14
N SER A 59 -3.00 8.44 -25.40
CA SER A 59 -4.40 8.58 -25.79
C SER A 59 -5.07 7.21 -25.98
N ARG A 60 -4.28 6.18 -26.29
CA ARG A 60 -4.78 4.82 -26.47
C ARG A 60 -4.03 3.86 -25.57
N TYR A 61 -4.79 2.91 -25.03
CA TYR A 61 -4.28 1.91 -24.12
C TYR A 61 -4.67 0.51 -24.57
N ASN A 62 -3.87 -0.48 -24.21
CA ASN A 62 -4.27 -1.88 -24.28
C ASN A 62 -5.50 -2.14 -23.39
N SER A 63 -6.16 -3.27 -23.60
CA SER A 63 -7.35 -3.67 -22.83
C SER A 63 -7.06 -3.90 -21.34
N VAL A 64 -8.12 -3.96 -20.55
CA VAL A 64 -8.04 -4.33 -19.13
C VAL A 64 -7.50 -5.76 -19.00
N ASP A 65 -7.87 -6.65 -19.91
CA ASP A 65 -7.37 -8.03 -19.97
C ASP A 65 -5.84 -8.10 -20.15
N ASP A 66 -5.26 -7.28 -21.03
CA ASP A 66 -3.80 -7.16 -21.16
C ASP A 66 -3.15 -6.65 -19.85
N THR A 67 -3.80 -5.71 -19.18
CA THR A 67 -3.31 -5.16 -17.92
C THR A 67 -3.35 -6.21 -16.80
N LEU A 68 -4.40 -7.05 -16.77
CA LEU A 68 -4.51 -8.20 -15.88
C LEU A 68 -3.44 -9.26 -16.20
N ALA A 69 -3.22 -9.56 -17.47
CA ALA A 69 -2.20 -10.50 -17.91
C ALA A 69 -0.79 -10.04 -17.49
N ARG A 70 -0.49 -8.74 -17.63
CA ARG A 70 0.76 -8.13 -17.14
C ARG A 70 0.91 -8.24 -15.63
N ALA A 71 -0.15 -7.97 -14.87
CA ALA A 71 -0.13 -8.12 -13.41
C ALA A 71 0.13 -9.58 -12.99
N ASN A 72 -0.52 -10.53 -13.67
CA ASN A 72 -0.32 -11.96 -13.44
C ASN A 72 1.10 -12.40 -13.79
N ALA A 73 1.63 -11.96 -14.95
CA ALA A 73 2.99 -12.27 -15.37
C ALA A 73 4.03 -11.77 -14.36
N TRP A 74 3.90 -10.53 -13.88
CA TRP A 74 4.76 -9.98 -12.84
C TRP A 74 4.71 -10.81 -11.55
N PHE A 75 3.53 -11.24 -11.13
CA PHE A 75 3.36 -12.04 -9.91
C PHE A 75 4.02 -13.42 -10.04
N LEU A 76 3.76 -14.13 -11.14
CA LEU A 76 4.33 -15.45 -11.40
C LEU A 76 5.86 -15.38 -11.57
N ALA A 77 6.37 -14.36 -12.27
CA ALA A 77 7.80 -14.11 -12.40
C ALA A 77 8.45 -13.86 -11.02
N SER A 78 7.81 -13.05 -10.17
CA SER A 78 8.28 -12.81 -8.80
C SER A 78 8.42 -14.12 -8.01
N GLN A 79 7.41 -14.99 -8.07
CA GLN A 79 7.47 -16.30 -7.40
C GLN A 79 8.56 -17.20 -7.99
N ALA A 80 8.71 -17.22 -9.31
CA ALA A 80 9.74 -17.99 -10.01
C ALA A 80 11.16 -17.50 -9.67
N ALA A 81 11.34 -16.19 -9.46
CA ALA A 81 12.57 -15.59 -8.96
C ALA A 81 12.87 -15.94 -7.49
N GLY A 82 11.94 -16.60 -6.78
CA GLY A 82 12.10 -17.02 -5.40
C GLY A 82 11.55 -16.03 -4.37
N VAL A 83 10.79 -15.01 -4.79
CA VAL A 83 10.13 -14.05 -3.87
C VAL A 83 8.97 -14.74 -3.14
N PRO A 84 8.94 -14.77 -1.80
CA PRO A 84 7.94 -15.53 -1.05
C PRO A 84 6.67 -14.70 -0.82
N ILE A 85 5.87 -14.56 -1.87
CA ILE A 85 4.56 -13.88 -1.85
C ILE A 85 3.42 -14.83 -2.22
N ALA A 86 2.24 -14.55 -1.68
CA ALA A 86 1.00 -15.25 -1.96
C ALA A 86 -0.05 -14.28 -2.54
N PHE A 87 -0.82 -14.76 -3.51
CA PHE A 87 -1.89 -13.99 -4.12
C PHE A 87 -3.04 -13.81 -3.13
N LEU A 88 -3.65 -12.63 -3.11
CA LEU A 88 -4.85 -12.37 -2.33
C LEU A 88 -6.04 -12.00 -3.21
N ASN A 89 -5.89 -10.96 -4.03
CA ASN A 89 -6.97 -10.45 -4.84
C ASN A 89 -6.44 -9.63 -6.01
N VAL A 90 -7.27 -9.45 -7.03
CA VAL A 90 -7.06 -8.48 -8.10
C VAL A 90 -8.30 -7.63 -8.26
N GLN A 91 -8.12 -6.32 -8.38
CA GLN A 91 -9.22 -5.36 -8.47
C GLN A 91 -8.92 -4.33 -9.54
N THR A 92 -9.92 -3.95 -10.34
CA THR A 92 -9.82 -2.79 -11.22
C THR A 92 -10.00 -1.49 -10.42
N GLU A 93 -9.09 -0.54 -10.60
CA GLU A 93 -9.09 0.77 -9.96
C GLU A 93 -9.31 1.85 -11.02
N ALA A 94 -10.30 2.73 -10.81
CA ALA A 94 -10.62 3.83 -11.71
C ALA A 94 -9.79 5.07 -11.32
N LEU A 95 -9.00 5.57 -12.26
CA LEU A 95 -8.15 6.76 -12.09
C LEU A 95 -8.64 7.86 -13.04
N LEU A 96 -8.87 9.05 -12.50
CA LEU A 96 -9.24 10.21 -13.31
C LEU A 96 -8.00 10.78 -14.01
N THR A 97 -8.15 11.11 -15.28
CA THR A 97 -7.14 11.80 -16.09
C THR A 97 -7.81 12.84 -16.97
N LYS A 98 -7.08 13.89 -17.34
CA LYS A 98 -7.51 14.80 -18.41
C LYS A 98 -7.27 14.13 -19.76
N ILE A 99 -8.24 14.20 -20.66
CA ILE A 99 -8.12 13.71 -22.04
C ILE A 99 -8.39 14.85 -23.04
N SER A 100 -8.31 14.57 -24.33
CA SER A 100 -8.67 15.51 -25.40
C SER A 100 -10.09 15.23 -25.91
N GLY A 101 -10.78 16.23 -26.46
CA GLY A 101 -12.20 16.15 -26.88
C GLY A 101 -12.53 15.05 -27.87
N ASP A 102 -11.60 14.69 -28.76
CA ASP A 102 -11.76 13.56 -29.68
C ASP A 102 -11.93 12.23 -28.93
N MET A 103 -11.30 12.08 -27.75
CA MET A 103 -11.37 10.87 -26.91
C MET A 103 -12.65 10.81 -26.07
N ALA A 104 -13.14 11.95 -25.57
CA ALA A 104 -14.41 12.03 -24.85
C ALA A 104 -15.59 11.70 -25.79
N SER A 105 -15.56 12.22 -27.01
CA SER A 105 -16.61 12.01 -28.01
C SER A 105 -16.72 10.55 -28.48
N ALA A 106 -15.60 9.80 -28.51
CA ALA A 106 -15.56 8.42 -28.97
C ALA A 106 -16.12 7.38 -27.96
N THR A 107 -16.22 7.74 -26.68
CA THR A 107 -16.54 6.79 -25.60
C THR A 107 -17.91 7.00 -24.97
N VAL A 108 -18.50 8.20 -25.10
CA VAL A 108 -19.85 8.51 -24.61
C VAL A 108 -20.97 8.01 -25.54
N ASN A 109 -20.66 7.64 -26.80
CA ASN A 109 -21.65 7.12 -27.75
C ASN A 109 -22.07 5.64 -27.52
N SER A 110 -21.94 5.12 -26.30
CA SER A 110 -22.43 3.79 -25.90
C SER A 110 -23.95 3.78 -25.65
N GLY A 111 -24.73 4.35 -26.57
CA GLY A 111 -26.19 4.31 -26.55
C GLY A 111 -26.79 2.92 -26.84
N SER A 112 -25.95 1.94 -27.21
CA SER A 112 -26.35 0.57 -27.56
C SER A 112 -25.74 -0.45 -26.61
N LEU A 113 -26.55 -1.42 -26.14
CA LEU A 113 -26.09 -2.57 -25.35
C LEU A 113 -25.03 -3.42 -26.08
N ALA A 114 -24.91 -3.29 -27.41
CA ALA A 114 -23.92 -3.98 -28.21
C ALA A 114 -22.48 -3.47 -27.98
N ASP A 115 -22.31 -2.23 -27.50
CA ASP A 115 -21.00 -1.61 -27.27
C ASP A 115 -20.46 -1.84 -25.83
N LEU A 116 -21.31 -2.35 -24.94
CA LEU A 116 -20.96 -2.66 -23.54
C LEU A 116 -19.75 -3.60 -23.40
N PRO A 117 -19.60 -4.67 -24.19
CA PRO A 117 -18.44 -5.56 -24.10
C PRO A 117 -17.12 -4.84 -24.41
N ASN A 118 -17.13 -3.95 -25.40
CA ASN A 118 -15.96 -3.14 -25.75
C ASN A 118 -15.63 -2.16 -24.63
N LEU A 119 -16.63 -1.50 -24.04
CA LEU A 119 -16.45 -0.60 -22.91
C LEU A 119 -15.99 -1.33 -21.64
N ALA A 120 -16.48 -2.54 -21.38
CA ALA A 120 -16.08 -3.35 -20.23
C ALA A 120 -14.58 -3.65 -20.25
N ASN A 121 -14.05 -4.02 -21.42
CA ASN A 121 -12.64 -4.34 -21.63
C ASN A 121 -11.76 -3.13 -22.00
N ALA A 122 -12.34 -1.96 -22.28
CA ALA A 122 -11.59 -0.74 -22.53
C ALA A 122 -10.92 -0.24 -21.24
N SER A 123 -9.63 0.09 -21.35
CA SER A 123 -8.84 0.66 -20.23
C SER A 123 -8.98 2.17 -20.08
N LEU A 124 -9.57 2.85 -21.06
CA LEU A 124 -9.88 4.28 -20.99
C LEU A 124 -11.29 4.50 -21.54
N TYR A 125 -12.09 5.24 -20.79
CA TYR A 125 -13.32 5.84 -21.32
C TYR A 125 -13.42 7.29 -20.87
N GLY A 126 -13.94 8.14 -21.73
CA GLY A 126 -14.04 9.58 -21.53
C GLY A 126 -15.48 10.05 -21.39
N PHE A 127 -15.64 11.22 -20.78
CA PHE A 127 -16.86 12.00 -20.79
C PHE A 127 -16.51 13.48 -20.59
N GLU A 128 -17.41 14.36 -21.02
CA GLU A 128 -17.31 15.80 -20.80
C GLU A 128 -17.98 16.15 -19.47
N ASP A 129 -17.31 16.94 -18.62
CA ASP A 129 -17.92 17.45 -17.39
C ASP A 129 -18.88 18.62 -17.66
N TYR A 130 -19.54 19.11 -16.61
CA TYR A 130 -20.49 20.23 -16.72
C TYR A 130 -19.85 21.54 -17.22
N HIS A 131 -18.52 21.67 -17.13
CA HIS A 131 -17.77 22.86 -17.54
C HIS A 131 -17.14 22.72 -18.94
N GLY A 132 -17.42 21.63 -19.66
CA GLY A 132 -16.85 21.38 -20.98
C GLY A 132 -15.43 20.82 -20.96
N VAL A 133 -15.00 20.26 -19.82
CA VAL A 133 -13.67 19.64 -19.67
C VAL A 133 -13.77 18.15 -19.94
N ASP A 134 -12.94 17.67 -20.85
CA ASP A 134 -12.84 16.24 -21.16
C ASP A 134 -12.10 15.48 -20.06
N ILE A 135 -12.83 14.61 -19.37
CA ILE A 135 -12.35 13.74 -18.31
C ILE A 135 -12.30 12.30 -18.82
N GLY A 136 -11.14 11.66 -18.68
CA GLY A 136 -10.94 10.24 -18.88
C GLY A 136 -10.93 9.49 -17.56
N VAL A 137 -11.47 8.27 -17.58
CA VAL A 137 -11.34 7.29 -16.52
C VAL A 137 -10.46 6.16 -17.05
N VAL A 138 -9.26 6.07 -16.51
CA VAL A 138 -8.33 4.97 -16.78
C VAL A 138 -8.63 3.83 -15.80
N LYS A 139 -8.87 2.62 -16.31
CA LYS A 139 -8.98 1.40 -15.51
C LYS A 139 -7.59 0.80 -15.32
N ALA A 140 -6.99 1.07 -14.18
CA ALA A 140 -5.80 0.37 -13.72
C ALA A 140 -6.17 -0.95 -13.03
N VAL A 141 -5.19 -1.80 -12.79
CA VAL A 141 -5.34 -3.05 -12.05
C VAL A 141 -4.52 -2.98 -10.77
N ARG A 142 -5.16 -3.11 -9.61
CA ARG A 142 -4.47 -3.32 -8.33
C ARG A 142 -4.38 -4.80 -8.03
N LEU A 143 -3.15 -5.31 -7.98
CA LEU A 143 -2.84 -6.63 -7.49
C LEU A 143 -2.58 -6.56 -5.99
N TRP A 144 -3.34 -7.29 -5.20
CA TRP A 144 -3.15 -7.48 -3.77
C TRP A 144 -2.45 -8.81 -3.50
N PHE A 145 -1.41 -8.77 -2.68
CA PHE A 145 -0.64 -9.93 -2.28
C PHE A 145 -0.20 -9.80 -0.82
N THR A 146 0.35 -10.87 -0.27
CA THR A 146 0.93 -10.88 1.08
C THR A 146 2.20 -11.72 1.11
N ALA A 147 2.94 -11.66 2.21
CA ALA A 147 4.07 -12.55 2.45
C ALA A 147 3.57 -13.98 2.66
N ALA A 148 4.18 -14.97 2.01
CA ALA A 148 3.71 -16.35 2.03
C ALA A 148 3.62 -16.92 3.46
N ALA A 149 4.60 -16.63 4.30
CA ALA A 149 4.63 -17.02 5.71
C ALA A 149 4.79 -15.82 6.67
N GLY A 150 4.26 -14.66 6.30
CA GLY A 150 4.36 -13.44 7.10
C GLY A 150 5.70 -12.70 6.97
N GLU A 151 5.84 -11.62 7.74
CA GLU A 151 7.04 -10.78 7.78
C GLU A 151 7.80 -11.06 9.09
N MET A 152 9.11 -11.31 9.02
CA MET A 152 9.96 -11.47 10.20
C MET A 152 10.80 -10.20 10.43
N PRO A 153 10.78 -9.60 11.63
CA PRO A 153 11.71 -8.54 11.97
C PRO A 153 13.11 -9.10 12.22
N VAL A 154 14.12 -8.44 11.65
CA VAL A 154 15.54 -8.66 11.92
C VAL A 154 16.14 -7.33 12.36
N GLU A 155 16.54 -7.25 13.62
CA GLU A 155 17.19 -6.07 14.17
C GLU A 155 18.71 -6.22 14.04
N ILE A 156 19.31 -5.40 13.18
CA ILE A 156 20.77 -5.35 13.04
C ILE A 156 21.35 -4.47 14.15
N THR A 157 22.01 -5.11 15.10
CA THR A 157 22.68 -4.43 16.22
C THR A 157 24.04 -3.89 15.79
N LEU A 158 24.30 -2.63 16.12
CA LEU A 158 25.50 -1.89 15.73
C LEU A 158 26.32 -1.56 16.96
N GLU A 159 27.63 -1.70 16.84
CA GLU A 159 28.59 -1.45 17.91
C GLU A 159 29.72 -0.53 17.44
N GLU A 160 30.38 0.12 18.38
CA GLU A 160 31.58 0.91 18.09
C GLU A 160 32.66 0.04 17.44
N GLY A 161 33.27 0.55 16.36
CA GLY A 161 34.28 -0.17 15.57
C GLY A 161 33.72 -0.97 14.40
N ASP A 162 32.39 -1.05 14.21
CA ASP A 162 31.81 -1.66 13.00
C ASP A 162 32.09 -0.80 11.76
N THR A 163 32.97 -1.29 10.88
CA THR A 163 33.32 -0.63 9.62
C THR A 163 32.34 -0.93 8.48
N LYS A 164 31.65 -2.08 8.56
CA LYS A 164 30.70 -2.58 7.55
C LYS A 164 29.56 -3.35 8.21
N LEU A 165 28.41 -3.42 7.55
CA LEU A 165 27.23 -4.14 8.05
C LEU A 165 27.33 -5.67 7.87
N GLY A 166 28.14 -6.14 6.92
CA GLY A 166 28.36 -7.56 6.68
C GLY A 166 27.39 -8.21 5.68
N PHE A 167 26.60 -7.44 4.94
CA PHE A 167 25.71 -7.96 3.90
C PHE A 167 25.58 -6.98 2.72
N ALA A 168 25.20 -7.51 1.55
CA ALA A 168 24.91 -6.75 0.35
C ALA A 168 23.43 -6.82 -0.01
N ILE A 169 22.92 -5.75 -0.64
CA ILE A 169 21.55 -5.67 -1.13
C ILE A 169 21.57 -5.51 -2.64
N SER A 170 20.72 -6.28 -3.31
CA SER A 170 20.48 -6.17 -4.74
C SER A 170 18.99 -6.08 -5.03
N ARG A 171 18.63 -5.92 -6.31
CA ARG A 171 17.25 -5.76 -6.76
C ARG A 171 16.93 -6.79 -7.84
N THR A 172 15.76 -7.41 -7.75
CA THR A 172 15.25 -8.31 -8.80
C THR A 172 14.74 -7.52 -10.00
N GLU A 173 14.46 -8.19 -11.12
CA GLU A 173 13.84 -7.55 -12.29
C GLU A 173 12.43 -7.03 -11.98
N GLU A 174 11.71 -7.73 -11.09
CA GLU A 174 10.36 -7.37 -10.61
C GLU A 174 10.37 -6.21 -9.60
N GLY A 175 11.55 -5.71 -9.23
CA GLY A 175 11.73 -4.52 -8.40
C GLY A 175 11.81 -4.78 -6.89
N PHE A 176 11.95 -6.04 -6.45
CA PHE A 176 12.13 -6.36 -5.03
C PHE A 176 13.58 -6.15 -4.59
N LEU A 177 13.75 -5.53 -3.43
CA LEU A 177 15.05 -5.45 -2.76
C LEU A 177 15.26 -6.70 -1.92
N TYR A 178 16.42 -7.34 -2.07
CA TYR A 178 16.74 -8.57 -1.35
C TYR A 178 18.20 -8.59 -0.91
N ILE A 179 18.50 -9.39 0.11
CA ILE A 179 19.86 -9.61 0.57
C ILE A 179 20.52 -10.60 -0.39
N SER A 180 21.51 -10.11 -1.15
CA SER A 180 22.16 -10.89 -2.21
C SER A 180 23.40 -11.63 -1.75
N SER A 181 24.02 -11.18 -0.66
CA SER A 181 25.08 -11.90 0.02
C SER A 181 25.19 -11.46 1.47
N VAL A 182 25.67 -12.37 2.30
CA VAL A 182 26.09 -12.11 3.68
C VAL A 182 27.53 -12.57 3.78
N MET A 183 28.38 -11.77 4.40
CA MET A 183 29.77 -12.12 4.60
C MET A 183 29.90 -13.34 5.51
N GLU A 184 30.90 -14.16 5.22
CA GLU A 184 31.38 -15.17 6.16
C GLU A 184 32.32 -14.51 7.18
N ASP A 185 32.32 -15.03 8.41
CA ASP A 185 33.18 -14.47 9.46
C ASP A 185 34.59 -15.05 9.30
N ASP A 186 35.46 -14.31 8.62
CA ASP A 186 36.90 -14.60 8.55
C ASP A 186 37.70 -13.81 9.60
N SER A 187 37.03 -12.99 10.43
CA SER A 187 37.64 -12.07 11.38
C SER A 187 37.29 -12.41 12.83
N ASP A 188 38.19 -12.10 13.77
CA ASP A 188 38.02 -12.30 15.22
C ASP A 188 36.76 -11.65 15.81
N ARG A 189 36.16 -10.67 15.10
CA ARG A 189 34.90 -10.03 15.48
C ARG A 189 33.79 -10.34 14.46
N PRO A 190 32.63 -10.86 14.91
CA PRO A 190 31.50 -11.11 14.02
C PRO A 190 30.88 -9.80 13.52
N THR A 191 30.52 -9.77 12.25
CA THR A 191 29.87 -8.60 11.63
C THR A 191 28.47 -8.35 12.20
N PRO A 192 27.91 -7.13 12.08
CA PRO A 192 26.54 -6.83 12.51
C PRO A 192 25.50 -7.83 11.97
N SER A 193 25.61 -8.20 10.70
CA SER A 193 24.74 -9.19 10.07
C SER A 193 24.79 -10.56 10.75
N THR A 194 25.99 -11.04 11.11
CA THR A 194 26.14 -12.33 11.77
C THR A 194 25.60 -12.29 13.19
N ARG A 195 25.97 -11.27 13.98
CA ARG A 195 25.51 -11.11 15.37
C ARG A 195 23.99 -11.06 15.48
N SER A 196 23.34 -10.57 14.43
CA SER A 196 21.89 -10.40 14.36
C SER A 196 21.15 -11.61 13.76
N GLY A 197 21.85 -12.72 13.52
CA GLY A 197 21.28 -13.95 12.96
C GLY A 197 20.94 -13.88 11.46
N LEU A 198 21.28 -12.78 10.78
CA LEU A 198 20.96 -12.60 9.35
C LEU A 198 21.68 -13.61 8.47
N ARG A 199 22.89 -14.03 8.86
CA ARG A 199 23.67 -15.03 8.13
C ARG A 199 22.95 -16.38 8.09
N ASP A 200 22.43 -16.83 9.22
CA ASP A 200 21.76 -18.13 9.30
C ASP A 200 20.43 -18.09 8.55
N LEU A 201 19.68 -17.00 8.69
CA LEU A 201 18.46 -16.77 7.92
C LEU A 201 18.71 -16.73 6.41
N TYR A 202 19.79 -16.07 5.96
CA TYR A 202 20.20 -16.05 4.55
C TYR A 202 20.56 -17.45 4.04
N ARG A 203 21.27 -18.26 4.84
CA ARG A 203 21.58 -19.65 4.50
C ARG A 203 20.33 -20.51 4.40
N GLU A 204 19.36 -20.34 5.30
CA GLU A 204 18.07 -21.03 5.24
C GLU A 204 17.28 -20.65 3.98
N ALA A 205 17.21 -19.36 3.64
CA ALA A 205 16.59 -18.88 2.40
C ALA A 205 17.20 -19.57 1.19
N LYS A 206 18.54 -19.58 1.13
CA LYS A 206 19.28 -20.19 0.03
C LYS A 206 19.06 -21.71 -0.05
N ARG A 207 19.02 -22.43 1.08
CA ARG A 207 18.69 -23.86 1.13
C ARG A 207 17.28 -24.13 0.61
N ALA A 208 16.32 -23.25 0.91
CA ALA A 208 14.95 -23.33 0.40
C ALA A 208 14.79 -22.81 -1.04
N SER A 209 15.87 -22.36 -1.69
CA SER A 209 15.83 -21.70 -3.00
C SER A 209 14.89 -20.49 -3.04
N LYS A 210 14.91 -19.70 -1.96
CA LYS A 210 14.14 -18.47 -1.80
C LYS A 210 15.04 -17.26 -1.65
N LEU A 211 14.52 -16.10 -2.05
CA LEU A 211 15.16 -14.81 -1.82
C LEU A 211 14.79 -14.26 -0.46
N LEU A 212 15.78 -13.72 0.25
CA LEU A 212 15.56 -13.00 1.50
C LEU A 212 15.18 -11.54 1.18
N VAL A 213 13.91 -11.34 0.81
CA VAL A 213 13.37 -10.06 0.35
C VAL A 213 13.10 -9.14 1.53
N ILE A 214 13.56 -7.89 1.44
CA ILE A 214 13.33 -6.84 2.43
C ILE A 214 11.99 -6.18 2.13
N SER A 215 11.00 -6.37 3.01
CA SER A 215 9.70 -5.72 2.90
C SER A 215 9.70 -4.30 3.46
N ARG A 216 10.46 -4.07 4.54
CA ARG A 216 10.49 -2.79 5.27
C ARG A 216 11.86 -2.46 5.85
N VAL A 217 12.10 -1.16 5.98
CA VAL A 217 13.27 -0.59 6.68
C VAL A 217 12.79 0.49 7.64
N SER A 218 13.02 0.29 8.94
CA SER A 218 12.47 1.16 10.00
C SER A 218 10.94 1.27 9.91
N CYS A 219 10.26 0.13 9.71
CA CYS A 219 8.81 -0.02 9.54
C CYS A 219 8.20 0.64 8.28
N ARG A 220 8.99 1.30 7.43
CA ARG A 220 8.52 1.84 6.13
C ARG A 220 8.64 0.78 5.04
N LYS A 221 7.56 0.56 4.28
CA LYS A 221 7.55 -0.37 3.13
C LYS A 221 8.55 0.05 2.07
N VAL A 222 9.30 -0.90 1.53
CA VAL A 222 10.30 -0.70 0.45
C VAL A 222 10.06 -1.60 -0.77
N LEU A 223 8.84 -2.12 -0.89
CA LEU A 223 8.40 -3.00 -1.98
C LEU A 223 8.06 -2.20 -3.25
N PRO A 224 8.10 -2.85 -4.44
CA PRO A 224 7.57 -2.27 -5.66
C PRO A 224 6.07 -1.95 -5.49
N TRP A 225 5.63 -0.80 -6.02
CA TRP A 225 4.30 -0.27 -5.71
C TRP A 225 3.49 0.17 -6.94
N MET A 226 4.13 0.34 -8.11
CA MET A 226 3.42 0.64 -9.35
C MET A 226 4.17 0.15 -10.59
N VAL A 227 3.44 -0.16 -11.66
CA VAL A 227 3.95 -0.35 -13.01
C VAL A 227 3.35 0.73 -13.90
N SER A 228 4.20 1.48 -14.62
CA SER A 228 3.76 2.57 -15.48
C SER A 228 3.08 2.08 -16.76
N THR A 229 2.51 3.04 -17.49
CA THR A 229 1.95 2.83 -18.83
C THR A 229 3.00 2.42 -19.86
N SER A 230 4.28 2.70 -19.61
CA SER A 230 5.42 2.24 -20.41
C SER A 230 5.97 0.87 -19.99
N GLY A 231 5.42 0.27 -18.93
CA GLY A 231 5.90 -1.01 -18.40
C GLY A 231 6.99 -0.91 -17.32
N ALA A 232 7.47 0.29 -16.99
CA ALA A 232 8.51 0.46 -15.98
C ALA A 232 7.96 0.25 -14.56
N ILE A 233 8.71 -0.49 -13.73
CA ILE A 233 8.34 -0.77 -12.34
C ILE A 233 8.88 0.32 -11.41
N ARG A 234 8.00 0.97 -10.67
CA ARG A 234 8.35 1.91 -9.59
C ARG A 234 8.68 1.13 -8.32
N CYS A 235 9.94 1.24 -7.92
CA CYS A 235 10.55 0.61 -6.76
C CYS A 235 11.62 1.53 -6.17
N PHE A 236 12.18 1.14 -5.03
CA PHE A 236 13.27 1.87 -4.38
C PHE A 236 14.62 1.47 -4.99
N ASP A 237 15.56 2.40 -5.04
CA ASP A 237 16.91 2.14 -5.53
C ASP A 237 17.85 1.67 -4.40
N THR A 238 18.88 0.93 -4.76
CA THR A 238 19.84 0.36 -3.80
C THR A 238 20.80 1.41 -3.22
N VAL A 239 21.01 2.53 -3.92
CA VAL A 239 21.95 3.59 -3.52
C VAL A 239 21.39 4.37 -2.34
N SER A 240 20.15 4.87 -2.44
CA SER A 240 19.47 5.60 -1.37
C SER A 240 19.25 4.71 -0.13
N LEU A 241 18.95 3.42 -0.34
CA LEU A 241 18.87 2.46 0.75
C LEU A 241 20.24 2.28 1.44
N SER A 242 21.30 2.05 0.68
CA SER A 242 22.67 1.90 1.21
C SER A 242 23.11 3.15 2.00
N GLN A 243 22.80 4.35 1.50
CA GLN A 243 23.04 5.61 2.21
C GLN A 243 22.29 5.65 3.54
N LYS A 244 20.99 5.30 3.55
CA LYS A 244 20.20 5.25 4.79
C LYS A 244 20.78 4.25 5.81
N LEU A 245 21.16 3.06 5.38
CA LEU A 245 21.76 2.04 6.26
C LEU A 245 23.12 2.50 6.79
N SER A 246 23.89 3.22 5.97
CA SER A 246 25.15 3.83 6.40
C SER A 246 24.94 4.90 7.46
N LEU A 247 23.89 5.72 7.35
CA LEU A 247 23.53 6.70 8.39
C LEU A 247 23.18 6.01 9.71
N HIS A 248 22.44 4.90 9.69
CA HIS A 248 22.18 4.10 10.88
C HIS A 248 23.48 3.62 11.54
N ARG A 249 24.43 3.11 10.74
CA ARG A 249 25.76 2.70 11.22
C ARG A 249 26.52 3.85 11.88
N HIS A 250 26.59 5.01 11.22
CA HIS A 250 27.29 6.18 11.74
C HIS A 250 26.64 6.77 13.00
N ALA A 251 25.31 6.68 13.10
CA ALA A 251 24.56 7.12 14.27
C ALA A 251 24.49 6.06 15.39
N LEU A 252 25.08 4.87 15.18
CA LEU A 252 24.96 3.71 16.07
C LEU A 252 23.50 3.40 16.46
N ARG A 253 22.57 3.58 15.51
CA ARG A 253 21.14 3.34 15.70
C ARG A 253 20.76 2.02 15.04
N PRO A 254 20.19 1.05 15.78
CA PRO A 254 19.87 -0.26 15.25
C PRO A 254 19.02 -0.16 13.98
N ILE A 255 19.23 -1.10 13.07
CA ILE A 255 18.50 -1.15 11.80
C ILE A 255 17.44 -2.24 11.92
N LEU A 256 16.18 -1.84 11.97
CA LEU A 256 15.07 -2.79 11.92
C LEU A 256 14.70 -3.08 10.46
N LEU A 257 15.07 -4.25 9.98
CA LEU A 257 14.64 -4.81 8.70
C LEU A 257 13.43 -5.71 8.93
N HIS A 258 12.49 -5.73 7.99
CA HIS A 258 11.50 -6.80 7.92
C HIS A 258 11.74 -7.57 6.62
N VAL A 259 11.70 -8.88 6.70
CA VAL A 259 11.91 -9.77 5.56
C VAL A 259 10.70 -10.67 5.33
N LEU A 260 10.42 -10.97 4.05
CA LEU A 260 9.33 -11.86 3.67
C LEU A 260 9.74 -13.32 3.94
N MET A 261 8.92 -14.06 4.67
CA MET A 261 9.17 -15.47 5.00
C MET A 261 8.47 -16.41 4.02
N TRP A 262 9.08 -17.57 3.76
CA TRP A 262 8.63 -18.57 2.79
C TRP A 262 7.90 -19.77 3.39
N ASP A 263 8.22 -20.18 4.62
CA ASP A 263 7.52 -21.26 5.33
C ASP A 263 7.30 -20.86 6.79
N PHE A 264 6.13 -21.22 7.34
CA PHE A 264 6.04 -21.45 8.77
C PHE A 264 6.60 -22.86 8.96
N GLY A 265 7.76 -23.00 9.58
CA GLY A 265 8.16 -24.31 10.06
C GLY A 265 7.01 -24.90 10.86
N THR A 266 6.54 -26.08 10.46
CA THR A 266 5.52 -26.86 11.19
C THR A 266 5.96 -27.28 12.60
N ASP A 267 7.15 -26.85 13.04
CA ASP A 267 7.70 -26.99 14.39
C ASP A 267 7.78 -25.64 15.11
N ALA A 268 6.64 -24.96 15.30
CA ALA A 268 6.51 -24.00 16.39
C ALA A 268 5.85 -24.73 17.58
N PRO A 269 6.61 -25.27 18.56
CA PRO A 269 5.99 -25.52 19.86
C PRO A 269 5.57 -24.14 20.38
N ASN A 270 4.30 -23.99 20.75
CA ASN A 270 3.72 -22.83 21.43
C ASN A 270 4.77 -21.82 21.88
N ARG A 271 5.05 -20.79 21.05
CA ARG A 271 5.97 -19.72 21.48
C ARG A 271 5.35 -19.07 22.71
N PRO A 272 6.06 -18.99 23.85
CA PRO A 272 5.55 -18.27 24.99
C PRO A 272 5.39 -16.79 24.61
N GLN A 273 4.27 -16.19 25.00
CA GLN A 273 4.07 -14.75 24.98
C GLN A 273 5.20 -14.10 25.78
N GLY A 274 6.23 -13.62 25.09
CA GLY A 274 7.45 -13.07 25.67
C GLY A 274 7.49 -11.55 25.56
N ALA A 275 7.29 -10.90 26.72
CA ALA A 275 7.62 -9.53 27.14
C ALA A 275 7.19 -8.32 26.26
N PRO A 276 6.50 -7.31 26.85
CA PRO A 276 6.23 -6.05 26.17
C PRO A 276 7.53 -5.30 25.87
N CYS A 277 7.64 -4.79 24.64
CA CYS A 277 8.64 -3.79 24.24
C CYS A 277 8.55 -2.56 25.18
N PRO A 278 9.65 -2.05 25.76
CA PRO A 278 9.60 -0.84 26.58
C PRO A 278 9.27 0.36 25.68
N THR A 279 8.09 0.94 25.88
CA THR A 279 7.67 2.20 25.26
C THR A 279 8.61 3.34 25.69
N PRO A 280 9.19 4.13 24.78
CA PRO A 280 9.89 5.36 25.16
C PRO A 280 8.87 6.37 25.71
N GLN A 281 9.14 6.91 26.90
CA GLN A 281 8.30 7.94 27.52
C GLN A 281 8.29 9.22 26.64
N PRO A 282 7.10 9.80 26.34
CA PRO A 282 7.03 11.04 25.58
C PRO A 282 7.52 12.22 26.42
N SER A 283 8.37 13.05 25.82
CA SER A 283 8.85 14.32 26.39
C SER A 283 7.68 15.28 26.66
N PRO A 284 7.72 16.09 27.75
CA PRO A 284 6.63 16.98 28.18
C PRO A 284 6.14 17.98 27.12
N ALA A 285 6.93 18.27 26.09
CA ALA A 285 6.53 19.14 24.98
C ALA A 285 5.35 18.60 24.14
N PHE A 286 5.12 17.28 24.12
CA PHE A 286 4.02 16.69 23.34
C PHE A 286 2.66 16.79 24.05
N ALA A 287 2.65 16.92 25.38
CA ALA A 287 1.42 16.99 26.17
C ALA A 287 0.69 18.34 26.03
N GLU A 288 1.42 19.44 25.80
CA GLU A 288 0.84 20.78 25.65
C GLU A 288 0.14 20.98 24.29
N LEU A 289 0.64 20.36 23.22
CA LEU A 289 0.03 20.45 21.88
C LEU A 289 -1.32 19.73 21.76
N LEU A 290 -1.56 18.67 22.55
CA LEU A 290 -2.82 17.92 22.55
C LEU A 290 -3.96 18.67 23.27
N ARG A 291 -3.65 19.63 24.14
CA ARG A 291 -4.68 20.40 24.88
C ARG A 291 -5.33 21.51 24.07
N GLN A 292 -4.73 21.96 22.96
CA GLN A 292 -5.23 23.10 22.19
C GLN A 292 -6.29 22.74 21.13
N ASN A 293 -6.48 21.46 20.80
CA ASN A 293 -7.44 21.02 19.77
C ASN A 293 -8.70 20.33 20.34
N SER A 294 -9.26 20.86 21.42
CA SER A 294 -10.60 20.44 21.89
C SER A 294 -11.67 21.27 21.17
N PHE A 295 -12.30 20.70 20.14
CA PHE A 295 -13.46 21.28 19.45
C PHE A 295 -14.65 21.35 20.42
N SER A 296 -14.99 22.57 20.86
CA SER A 296 -16.22 22.87 21.59
C SER A 296 -17.42 22.76 20.64
N TRP A 297 -18.30 21.80 20.91
CA TRP A 297 -19.66 21.76 20.36
C TRP A 297 -20.45 22.96 20.88
N VAL A 298 -20.94 23.81 19.96
CA VAL A 298 -21.93 24.85 20.27
C VAL A 298 -23.20 24.52 19.50
N ASP A 299 -24.26 24.37 20.28
CA ASP A 299 -25.64 24.06 19.92
C ASP A 299 -26.25 25.18 19.07
N ASN A 300 -27.03 24.83 18.05
CA ASN A 300 -27.73 25.78 17.19
C ASN A 300 -29.11 26.10 17.79
N GLN A 301 -29.38 27.37 18.07
CA GLN A 301 -30.74 27.89 18.27
C GLN A 301 -31.02 29.01 17.26
N PRO A 302 -32.24 29.10 16.68
CA PRO A 302 -32.53 30.02 15.58
C PRO A 302 -33.04 31.38 16.09
N ALA A 303 -32.62 32.47 15.46
CA ALA A 303 -33.25 33.78 15.62
C ALA A 303 -33.35 34.51 14.26
N GLN A 304 -34.50 35.15 14.08
CA GLN A 304 -35.02 35.77 12.86
C GLN A 304 -34.42 37.16 12.54
N ALA A 305 -34.53 37.50 11.25
CA ALA A 305 -34.94 38.77 10.63
C ALA A 305 -33.93 39.90 10.32
N ASP A 306 -34.05 40.31 9.03
CA ASP A 306 -33.98 41.65 8.41
C ASP A 306 -32.65 42.28 7.92
N GLY A 307 -32.63 42.61 6.61
CA GLY A 307 -31.91 43.75 6.03
C GLY A 307 -30.94 43.45 4.87
N GLU A 308 -31.37 43.65 3.62
CA GLU A 308 -30.54 43.73 2.38
C GLU A 308 -29.64 45.01 2.33
N PRO A 309 -28.83 45.27 1.28
CA PRO A 309 -27.86 44.42 0.56
C PRO A 309 -26.49 45.13 0.41
N GLY A 310 -25.38 44.40 0.23
CA GLY A 310 -24.11 45.05 -0.16
C GLY A 310 -22.87 44.18 -0.26
N MET A 311 -22.25 44.25 -1.44
CA MET A 311 -20.82 43.99 -1.72
C MET A 311 -20.36 42.52 -1.80
N VAL A 312 -20.42 41.98 -3.02
CA VAL A 312 -19.68 40.79 -3.45
C VAL A 312 -18.21 41.20 -3.64
N GLN A 313 -17.31 40.66 -2.82
CA GLN A 313 -15.87 40.76 -3.05
C GLN A 313 -15.13 39.53 -2.54
N GLY A 314 -14.42 38.87 -3.46
CA GLY A 314 -13.25 38.03 -3.18
C GLY A 314 -13.49 36.63 -2.64
N ARG A 315 -13.80 35.66 -3.52
CA ARG A 315 -13.45 34.26 -3.28
C ARG A 315 -12.11 33.98 -3.97
N ASP A 316 -11.07 33.88 -3.16
CA ASP A 316 -9.76 33.39 -3.57
C ASP A 316 -9.86 31.95 -4.08
N THR A 317 -9.41 31.76 -5.32
CA THR A 317 -9.20 30.48 -5.99
C THR A 317 -8.02 29.74 -5.37
N ALA A 318 -8.31 28.72 -4.55
CA ALA A 318 -7.36 27.68 -4.20
C ALA A 318 -7.88 26.34 -4.73
N GLY A 319 -7.55 26.01 -5.98
CA GLY A 319 -7.97 24.77 -6.63
C GLY A 319 -7.17 24.36 -7.87
N ASP A 320 -6.05 25.01 -8.18
CA ASP A 320 -5.32 24.77 -9.44
C ASP A 320 -4.20 23.70 -9.33
N ALA A 321 -4.36 22.74 -8.41
CA ALA A 321 -3.49 21.58 -8.32
C ALA A 321 -4.07 20.42 -9.15
N SER A 322 -4.05 20.58 -10.48
CA SER A 322 -4.32 19.51 -11.43
C SER A 322 -3.33 18.35 -11.21
N PHE A 323 -3.85 17.14 -10.97
CA PHE A 323 -3.05 15.91 -10.91
C PHE A 323 -2.49 15.58 -12.30
N ARG A 324 -1.34 16.18 -12.63
CA ARG A 324 -0.57 15.79 -13.82
C ARG A 324 0.39 14.66 -13.45
N PHE A 325 0.22 13.50 -14.08
CA PHE A 325 1.28 12.50 -14.12
C PHE A 325 2.48 13.10 -14.86
N HIS A 326 3.51 13.50 -14.11
CA HIS A 326 4.74 14.02 -14.70
C HIS A 326 5.47 12.89 -15.42
N ASN A 327 5.69 13.09 -16.72
CA ASN A 327 6.50 12.22 -17.55
C ASN A 327 7.98 12.49 -17.23
N PHE A 328 8.63 11.59 -16.49
CA PHE A 328 10.07 11.68 -16.26
C PHE A 328 10.79 10.87 -17.34
N SER A 329 11.09 11.51 -18.46
CA SER A 329 12.13 11.05 -19.36
C SER A 329 13.48 11.26 -18.66
N LEU A 330 14.17 10.17 -18.32
CA LEU A 330 15.56 10.23 -17.86
C LEU A 330 16.43 10.73 -19.03
N PRO A 331 17.39 11.66 -18.80
CA PRO A 331 18.42 11.91 -19.79
C PRO A 331 19.28 10.65 -19.95
N ASN A 332 19.41 10.18 -21.19
CA ASN A 332 20.47 9.24 -21.58
C ASN A 332 21.82 9.93 -21.37
N ASN A 333 22.43 9.62 -20.25
CA ASN A 333 23.85 9.53 -19.93
C ASN A 333 23.80 8.79 -18.58
N TRP A 334 24.45 7.66 -18.36
CA TRP A 334 25.88 7.53 -18.14
C TRP A 334 26.33 6.10 -18.48
N VAL A 335 27.52 6.02 -19.09
CA VAL A 335 28.41 4.84 -19.16
C VAL A 335 28.89 4.51 -17.75
#